data_AF-A0A1Q3WJL7-F1
#
_entry.id   AF-A0A1Q3WJL7-F1
#
_cell.length_a   1.000
_cell.length_b   1.000
_cell.length_c   1.000
_cell.angle_alpha   90.00
_cell.angle_beta   90.00
_cell.angle_gamma   90.00
#
_symmetry.space_group_name_H-M   'P 1'
#
loop_
_entity.id
_entity.type
_entity.pdbx_description
1 polymer ?
#
loop_
_entity_poly.entity_id
_entity_poly.type
_entity_poly.pdbx_seq_one_letter_code
_entity_poly.pdbx_strand_id
1 'polypeptide(L)'
;MDRKLQIVIASWPDQSINHSNGVSSLATELVSHYQFHPKRLLLIEHNLNGKQSSISGPIYFLVTFHWNQFQAEKPIRHPLSLAEFTQIVLILSSHS
;
A
#
# COMPACT_ATOMS: atom_id res chain seq x y z
N MET A 1 -23.68 -6.96 -6.41
CA MET A 1 -22.53 -6.04 -6.55
C MET A 1 -21.31 -6.71 -5.93
N ASP A 2 -20.26 -6.87 -6.73
CA ASP A 2 -19.06 -7.64 -6.39
C ASP A 2 -18.27 -6.95 -5.26
N ARG A 3 -18.14 -7.62 -4.10
CA ARG A 3 -17.57 -7.07 -2.85
C ARG A 3 -16.05 -7.23 -2.78
N LYS A 4 -15.38 -7.41 -3.93
CA LYS A 4 -13.94 -7.71 -3.97
C LYS A 4 -13.11 -6.56 -3.41
N LEU A 5 -12.10 -6.93 -2.62
CA LEU A 5 -11.02 -6.05 -2.17
C LEU A 5 -10.19 -5.61 -3.37
N GLN A 6 -9.67 -4.40 -3.31
CA GLN A 6 -8.86 -3.79 -4.36
C GLN A 6 -7.44 -3.62 -3.80
N ILE A 7 -6.54 -4.53 -4.17
CA ILE A 7 -5.18 -4.55 -3.63
C ILE A 7 -4.22 -3.94 -4.63
N VAL A 8 -3.40 -2.99 -4.16
CA VAL A 8 -2.35 -2.33 -4.96
C VAL A 8 -1.02 -2.50 -4.25
N ILE A 9 -0.03 -3.04 -4.96
CA ILE A 9 1.34 -3.16 -4.45
C ILE A 9 2.18 -2.07 -5.12
N ALA A 10 2.61 -1.08 -4.34
CA ALA A 10 3.40 0.05 -4.80
C ALA A 10 4.86 -0.14 -4.37
N SER A 11 5.76 -0.22 -5.35
CA SER A 11 7.21 -0.25 -5.11
C SER A 11 7.80 1.14 -5.31
N TRP A 12 8.52 1.65 -4.32
CA TRP A 12 9.13 2.98 -4.39
C TRP A 12 10.63 2.86 -4.64
N PRO A 13 11.18 3.47 -5.70
CA PRO A 13 12.63 3.59 -5.86
C PRO A 13 13.15 4.55 -4.78
N ASP A 14 14.31 4.19 -4.23
CA ASP A 14 14.92 4.74 -3.02
C ASP A 14 14.95 6.29 -2.93
N GLN A 15 14.75 6.82 -1.71
CA GLN A 15 15.04 8.20 -1.26
C GLN A 15 14.27 9.40 -1.82
N SER A 16 13.03 9.28 -2.31
CA SER A 16 12.23 10.50 -2.57
C SER A 16 11.66 11.08 -1.27
N ILE A 17 12.10 12.28 -0.91
CA ILE A 17 12.03 12.98 0.40
C ILE A 17 10.62 13.18 1.02
N ASN A 18 9.53 12.60 0.48
CA ASN A 18 8.18 12.76 1.03
C ASN A 18 7.27 11.53 0.82
N HIS A 19 7.70 10.35 1.28
CA HIS A 19 6.93 9.11 1.16
C HIS A 19 5.51 9.19 1.76
N SER A 20 5.29 9.96 2.84
CA SER A 20 3.95 10.14 3.41
C SER A 20 2.99 10.88 2.49
N ASN A 21 3.48 11.92 1.80
CA ASN A 21 2.66 12.71 0.90
C ASN A 21 2.47 11.97 -0.43
N GLY A 22 3.54 11.33 -0.93
CA GLY A 22 3.48 10.52 -2.16
C GLY A 22 2.48 9.38 -2.07
N VAL A 23 2.46 8.64 -0.95
CA VAL A 23 1.52 7.52 -0.79
C VAL A 23 0.08 7.98 -0.64
N SER A 24 -0.16 9.12 0.02
CA SER A 24 -1.50 9.70 0.17
C SER A 24 -2.04 10.22 -1.17
N SER A 25 -1.18 10.87 -1.97
CA SER A 25 -1.53 11.29 -3.33
C SER A 25 -1.85 10.10 -4.22
N LEU A 26 -1.05 9.02 -4.17
CA LEU A 26 -1.32 7.79 -4.92
C LEU A 26 -2.67 7.18 -4.53
N ALA A 27 -2.95 7.04 -3.25
CA ALA A 27 -4.24 6.51 -2.78
C ALA A 27 -5.41 7.37 -3.24
N THR A 28 -5.25 8.70 -3.19
CA THR A 28 -6.24 9.66 -3.69
C THR A 28 -6.47 9.49 -5.19
N GLU A 29 -5.41 9.35 -5.99
CA GLU A 29 -5.48 9.13 -7.43
C GLU A 29 -6.21 7.82 -7.77
N LEU A 30 -5.88 6.72 -7.08
CA LEU A 30 -6.54 5.43 -7.25
C LEU A 30 -8.06 5.51 -7.02
N VAL A 31 -8.50 6.24 -6.00
CA VAL A 31 -9.92 6.42 -5.71
C VAL A 31 -10.60 7.38 -6.69
N SER A 32 -9.98 8.52 -6.97
CA SER A 32 -10.60 9.60 -7.76
C SER A 32 -10.56 9.34 -9.27
N HIS A 33 -9.43 8.86 -9.79
CA HIS A 33 -9.21 8.68 -11.23
C HIS A 33 -9.55 7.26 -11.67
N TYR A 34 -9.19 6.25 -10.87
CA TYR A 34 -9.41 4.84 -11.21
C TYR A 34 -10.69 4.26 -10.58
N GLN A 35 -11.48 5.08 -9.88
CA GLN A 35 -12.76 4.72 -9.27
C GLN A 35 -12.65 3.58 -8.23
N PHE A 36 -11.52 3.47 -7.55
CA PHE A 36 -11.37 2.52 -6.45
C PHE A 36 -12.26 2.95 -5.29
N HIS A 37 -12.82 1.97 -4.57
CA HIS A 37 -13.64 2.27 -3.41
C HIS A 37 -12.72 2.44 -2.18
N PRO A 38 -12.73 3.59 -1.49
CA PRO A 38 -11.75 3.89 -0.45
C PRO A 38 -11.76 2.86 0.69
N LYS A 39 -12.93 2.35 1.09
CA LYS A 39 -13.05 1.30 2.11
C LYS A 39 -12.58 -0.10 1.69
N ARG A 40 -12.26 -0.30 0.41
CA ARG A 40 -11.84 -1.59 -0.16
C ARG A 40 -10.42 -1.57 -0.70
N LEU A 41 -9.79 -0.39 -0.74
CA LEU A 41 -8.41 -0.24 -1.16
C LEU A 41 -7.48 -0.72 -0.04
N LEU A 42 -6.64 -1.72 -0.36
CA LEU A 42 -5.51 -2.13 0.46
C LEU A 42 -4.24 -1.80 -0.32
N LEU A 43 -3.40 -0.93 0.24
CA LEU A 43 -2.15 -0.54 -0.37
C LEU A 43 -0.98 -1.19 0.36
N ILE A 44 -0.11 -1.88 -0.37
CA ILE A 44 1.12 -2.46 0.16
C ILE A 44 2.28 -1.65 -0.38
N GLU A 45 3.01 -0.98 0.50
CA GLU A 45 4.30 -0.37 0.16
C GLU A 45 5.39 -1.45 0.21
N HIS A 46 6.16 -1.54 -0.87
CA HIS A 46 7.35 -2.38 -0.96
C HIS A 46 8.58 -1.47 -1.07
N ASN A 47 9.44 -1.52 -0.05
CA ASN A 47 10.71 -0.82 -0.03
C ASN A 47 11.86 -1.81 -0.26
N LEU A 48 12.53 -1.66 -1.42
CA LEU A 48 13.60 -2.54 -1.88
C LEU A 48 14.92 -2.30 -1.14
N ASN A 49 15.13 -1.10 -0.58
CA ASN A 49 16.38 -0.71 0.03
C ASN A 49 16.16 -0.44 1.53
N GLY A 50 16.25 -1.49 2.34
CA GLY A 50 16.25 -1.43 3.79
C GLY A 50 17.49 -0.72 4.36
N LYS A 51 17.65 0.59 4.09
CA LYS A 51 18.63 1.44 4.79
C LYS A 51 18.08 2.05 6.07
N GLN A 52 16.85 1.71 6.44
CA GLN A 52 16.28 2.08 7.73
C GLN A 52 16.74 1.06 8.77
N SER A 53 17.96 1.27 9.28
CA SER A 53 18.51 0.74 10.53
C SER A 53 18.20 -0.74 10.87
N SER A 54 19.22 -1.59 10.72
CA SER A 54 19.38 -2.97 11.24
C SER A 54 18.68 -4.14 10.54
N ILE A 55 17.79 -3.93 9.57
CA ILE A 55 17.12 -5.03 8.85
C ILE A 55 17.66 -5.11 7.41
N SER A 56 18.46 -6.14 7.14
CA SER A 56 18.90 -6.46 5.77
C SER A 56 17.77 -7.16 5.03
N GLY A 57 17.14 -6.48 4.07
CA GLY A 57 16.13 -7.09 3.19
C GLY A 57 15.00 -6.15 2.76
N PRO A 58 14.11 -6.62 1.87
CA PRO A 58 12.91 -5.88 1.48
C PRO A 58 11.98 -5.73 2.68
N ILE A 59 11.38 -4.54 2.80
CA ILE A 59 10.40 -4.23 3.85
C ILE A 59 9.04 -3.99 3.20
N TYR A 60 8.01 -4.62 3.74
CA TYR A 60 6.64 -4.49 3.28
C TYR A 60 5.81 -3.80 4.35
N PHE A 61 4.97 -2.84 3.95
CA PHE A 61 4.01 -2.21 4.84
C PHE A 61 2.61 -2.29 4.25
N LEU A 62 1.64 -2.78 5.04
CA LEU A 62 0.25 -2.50 4.77
C LEU A 62 -0.05 -1.06 5.18
N VAL A 63 -0.50 -0.25 4.24
CA VAL A 63 -0.81 1.16 4.47
C VAL A 63 -2.31 1.36 4.50
N THR A 64 -2.79 1.92 5.61
CA THR A 64 -4.17 2.37 5.76
C THR A 64 -4.23 3.88 5.84
N PHE A 65 -5.39 4.45 5.52
CA PHE A 65 -5.58 5.89 5.39
C PHE A 65 -6.81 6.34 6.15
N HIS A 66 -6.73 7.53 6.72
CA HIS A 66 -7.91 8.29 7.04
C HIS A 66 -8.43 8.95 5.75
N TRP A 67 -9.71 8.79 5.45
CA TRP A 67 -10.31 9.40 4.27
C TRP A 67 -11.11 10.63 4.67
N ASN A 68 -10.76 11.79 4.11
CA ASN A 68 -11.70 12.90 4.04
C ASN A 68 -12.54 12.74 2.74
N GLN A 69 -13.51 13.63 2.49
CA GLN A 69 -14.40 13.51 1.32
C GLN A 69 -13.68 13.50 -0.05
N PHE A 70 -12.43 13.97 -0.13
CA PHE A 70 -11.74 14.24 -1.39
C PHE A 70 -10.35 13.59 -1.49
N GLN A 71 -9.73 13.21 -0.38
CA GLN A 71 -8.34 12.73 -0.36
C GLN A 71 -8.05 11.76 0.80
N ALA A 72 -7.06 10.92 0.57
CA ALA A 72 -6.42 10.11 1.58
C ALA A 72 -5.49 10.98 2.44
N GLU A 73 -5.53 10.77 3.75
CA GLU A 73 -4.73 11.49 4.73
C GLU A 73 -4.20 10.55 5.79
N LYS A 74 -3.17 11.01 6.54
CA LYS A 74 -2.62 10.32 7.71
C LYS A 74 -2.32 8.83 7.42
N PRO A 75 -1.38 8.52 6.49
CA PRO A 75 -1.05 7.14 6.19
C PRO A 75 -0.47 6.45 7.42
N ILE A 76 -1.07 5.33 7.82
CA ILE A 76 -0.62 4.48 8.93
C ILE A 76 0.01 3.23 8.33
N ARG A 77 1.28 2.99 8.65
CA ARG A 77 2.06 1.85 8.16
C ARG A 77 2.08 0.73 9.18
N HIS A 78 1.59 -0.43 8.78
CA HIS A 78 1.70 -1.67 9.55
C HIS A 78 2.75 -2.57 8.88
N PRO A 79 3.87 -2.88 9.54
CA PRO A 79 4.88 -3.76 8.95
C PRO A 79 4.28 -5.14 8.69
N LEU A 80 4.62 -5.70 7.52
CA LEU A 80 4.29 -7.07 7.14
C LEU A 80 5.58 -7.89 7.07
N SER A 81 5.54 -9.10 7.60
CA SER A 81 6.56 -10.11 7.34
C SER A 81 6.51 -10.57 5.88
N LEU A 82 7.62 -11.13 5.39
CA LEU A 82 7.65 -11.75 4.06
C LEU A 82 6.60 -12.87 3.91
N ALA A 83 6.34 -13.62 4.99
CA ALA A 83 5.35 -14.68 4.99
C ALA A 83 3.93 -14.14 4.80
N GLU A 84 3.56 -13.07 5.52
CA GLU A 84 2.25 -12.42 5.38
C GLU A 84 2.08 -11.82 3.99
N PHE A 85 3.10 -11.12 3.48
CA PHE A 85 3.07 -10.60 2.11
C PHE A 85 2.87 -11.72 1.08
N THR A 86 3.64 -12.81 1.19
CA THR A 86 3.54 -13.95 0.27
C THR A 86 2.15 -14.59 0.33
N GLN A 87 1.57 -14.74 1.51
CA GLN A 87 0.20 -15.26 1.66
C GLN A 87 -0.83 -14.36 0.99
N ILE A 88 -0.73 -13.03 1.14
CA ILE A 88 -1.61 -12.08 0.47
C ILE A 88 -1.52 -12.26 -1.06
N VAL A 89 -0.30 -12.32 -1.60
CA VAL A 89 -0.09 -12.49 -3.05
C VAL A 89 -0.64 -13.82 -3.55
N LEU A 90 -0.43 -14.92 -2.81
CA LEU A 90 -0.95 -16.26 -3.16
C LEU A 90 -2.49 -16.32 -3.14
N ILE A 91 -3.13 -15.66 -2.17
CA ILE A 91 -4.59 -15.57 -2.12
C ILE A 91 -5.12 -14.79 -3.32
N LEU A 92 -4.44 -13.72 -3.75
CA LEU A 92 -4.86 -12.96 -4.93
C LEU A 92 -4.74 -13.78 -6.22
N SER A 93 -3.63 -14.51 -6.41
CA SER A 93 -3.39 -15.29 -7.62
C SER A 93 -4.27 -16.53 -7.73
N SER A 94 -4.71 -17.11 -6.61
CA SER A 94 -5.63 -18.26 -6.60
C SER A 94 -7.11 -17.90 -6.85
N HIS A 95 -7.44 -16.60 -6.84
CA HIS A 95 -8.79 -16.08 -7.12
C HIS A 95 -8.89 -15.25 -8.41
N SER A 96 -7.85 -15.30 -9.25
CA SER A 96 -7.78 -14.71 -10.60
C SER A 96 -8.25 -15.73 -11.65
#